data_AF-A0A8T6WVL9-F1
#
_entry.id   AF-A0A8T6WVL9-F1
#
_cell.length_a   1.000
_cell.length_b   1.000
_cell.length_c   1.000
_cell.angle_alpha   90.00
_cell.angle_beta   90.00
_cell.angle_gamma   90.00
#
_symmetry.space_group_name_H-M   'P 1'
#
loop_
_entity.id
_entity.type
_entity.pdbx_description
1 polymer ?
#
loop_
_entity_poly.entity_id
_entity_poly.type
_entity_poly.pdbx_seq_one_letter_code
_entity_poly.pdbx_strand_id
1 'polypeptide(L)' 'MKDLSSLSALQNLKILDVSDTEITDLSPLEELGNLERIHYHGSHVDKESQSVKALKEKGVEII' A
#
# COMPACT_ATOMS: atom_id res chain seq x y z
N MET A 1 -1.05 -11.44 -11.60
CA MET A 1 -1.21 -10.08 -11.05
C MET A 1 -2.26 -10.11 -9.96
N LYS A 2 -1.83 -9.95 -8.69
CA LYS A 2 -2.73 -9.65 -7.59
C LYS A 2 -2.86 -8.14 -7.52
N ASP A 3 -4.00 -7.62 -7.94
CA ASP A 3 -4.35 -6.21 -7.79
C ASP A 3 -4.99 -6.00 -6.41
N LEU A 4 -4.62 -4.89 -5.76
CA LEU A 4 -5.11 -4.49 -4.44
C LEU A 4 -6.47 -3.76 -4.49
N SER A 5 -7.04 -3.54 -5.68
CA SER A 5 -8.33 -2.86 -5.86
C SER A 5 -9.48 -3.43 -5.02
N SER A 6 -9.49 -4.74 -4.74
CA SER A 6 -10.48 -5.36 -3.85
C SER A 6 -10.46 -4.83 -2.40
N LEU A 7 -9.36 -4.21 -1.97
CA LEU A 7 -9.20 -3.67 -0.63
C LEU A 7 -9.84 -2.28 -0.47
N SER A 8 -10.19 -1.57 -1.54
CA SER A 8 -10.73 -0.20 -1.48
C SER A 8 -12.02 -0.09 -0.65
N ALA A 9 -12.79 -1.18 -0.53
CA ALA A 9 -13.99 -1.24 0.30
C ALA A 9 -13.68 -1.31 1.82
N LEU A 10 -12.43 -1.59 2.22
CA LEU A 10 -12.02 -1.75 3.61
C LEU A 10 -11.69 -0.39 4.24
N GLN A 11 -12.71 0.47 4.35
CA GLN A 11 -12.57 1.84 4.83
C GLN A 11 -12.01 1.95 6.26
N ASN A 12 -12.03 0.87 7.05
CA ASN A 12 -11.46 0.82 8.40
C ASN A 12 -10.06 0.17 8.46
N LEU A 13 -9.46 -0.18 7.32
CA LEU A 13 -8.15 -0.81 7.28
C LEU A 13 -7.08 0.20 7.72
N LYS A 14 -6.39 -0.11 8.82
CA LYS A 14 -5.31 0.73 9.36
C LYS A 14 -3.92 0.20 9.02
N ILE A 15 -3.76 -1.11 8.96
CA ILE A 15 -2.48 -1.76 8.74
C ILE A 15 -2.67 -2.81 7.63
N LEU A 16 -1.78 -2.78 6.64
CA LEU A 16 -1.72 -3.77 5.58
C LEU A 16 -0.33 -4.39 5.53
N ASP A 17 -0.26 -5.72 5.43
CA ASP A 17 0.98 -6.45 5.18
C ASP A 17 0.89 -7.14 3.82
N VAL A 18 1.77 -6.73 2.91
CA VAL A 18 1.97 -7.30 1.58
C VAL A 18 3.40 -7.81 1.41
N SER A 19 4.08 -8.11 2.52
CA SER A 19 5.43 -8.67 2.50
C SER A 19 5.47 -10.02 1.77
N ASP A 20 6.58 -10.30 1.10
CA ASP A 20 6.80 -11.53 0.33
C ASP A 20 5.72 -11.82 -0.73
N THR A 21 5.19 -10.76 -1.35
CA THR A 21 4.23 -10.86 -2.46
C THR A 21 4.80 -10.33 -3.78
N GLU A 22 4.19 -10.71 -4.90
CA GLU A 22 4.54 -10.19 -6.23
C GLU A 22 3.88 -8.82 -6.54
N ILE A 23 3.48 -8.07 -5.51
CA ILE A 23 2.88 -6.75 -5.70
C ILE A 23 3.98 -5.78 -6.13
N THR A 24 3.68 -5.00 -7.16
CA THR A 24 4.57 -3.97 -7.73
C THR A 24 4.00 -2.57 -7.58
N ASP A 25 2.70 -2.45 -7.27
CA ASP A 25 2.00 -1.18 -7.23
C ASP A 25 1.04 -1.08 -6.04
N LEU A 26 1.10 0.05 -5.34
CA LEU A 26 0.29 0.39 -4.18
C LEU A 26 -0.78 1.45 -4.49
N SER A 27 -0.89 1.95 -5.73
CA SER A 27 -1.88 2.97 -6.12
C SER A 27 -3.31 2.68 -5.63
N PRO A 28 -3.81 1.43 -5.66
CA PRO A 28 -5.17 1.14 -5.18
C PRO A 28 -5.40 1.43 -3.68
N LEU A 29 -4.35 1.56 -2.89
CA LEU A 29 -4.42 1.87 -1.47
C LEU A 29 -4.58 3.38 -1.19
N GLU A 30 -4.40 4.23 -2.20
CA GLU A 30 -4.56 5.68 -2.06
C GLU A 30 -6.00 6.08 -1.71
N GLU A 31 -6.99 5.23 -1.98
CA GLU A 31 -8.39 5.44 -1.61
C GLU A 31 -8.69 5.09 -0.15
N LEU A 32 -7.77 4.41 0.55
CA LEU A 32 -7.94 4.03 1.94
C LEU A 32 -7.64 5.23 2.85
N GLY A 33 -8.71 5.85 3.34
CA GLY A 33 -8.62 7.07 4.17
C GLY A 33 -8.06 6.85 5.58
N ASN A 34 -8.18 5.64 6.12
CA ASN A 34 -7.74 5.30 7.47
C ASN A 34 -6.47 4.44 7.52
N LEU A 35 -5.78 4.26 6.39
CA LEU A 35 -4.56 3.47 6.34
C LEU A 35 -3.43 4.24 7.02
N GLU A 36 -2.78 3.61 7.99
CA GLU A 36 -1.73 4.21 8.81
C GLU A 36 -0.37 3.56 8.52
N ARG A 37 -0.34 2.25 8.19
CA ARG A 37 0.92 1.52 8.00
C ARG A 37 0.84 0.42 6.93
N ILE A 38 1.91 0.30 6.13
CA ILE A 38 2.09 -0.76 5.13
C ILE A 38 3.43 -1.45 5.36
N HIS A 39 3.41 -2.79 5.41
CA HIS A 39 4.61 -3.62 5.33
C HIS A 39 4.75 -4.20 3.93
N TYR A 40 5.90 -4.03 3.29
CA TYR A 40 6.11 -4.48 1.89
C TYR A 40 7.45 -5.18 1.66
N HIS A 41 8.14 -5.60 2.72
CA HIS A 41 9.42 -6.29 2.64
C HIS A 41 9.34 -7.54 1.74
N GLY A 42 10.35 -7.77 0.90
CA GLY A 42 10.34 -8.92 -0.01
C GLY A 42 9.30 -8.84 -1.14
N SER A 43 8.59 -7.70 -1.28
CA SER A 43 7.75 -7.43 -2.45
C SER A 43 8.53 -6.77 -3.59
N HIS A 44 7.85 -6.55 -4.71
CA HIS A 44 8.43 -5.95 -5.93
C HIS A 44 8.04 -4.48 -6.10
N VAL A 45 7.54 -3.84 -5.04
CA VAL A 45 7.22 -2.40 -5.06
C VAL A 45 8.51 -1.60 -5.11
N ASP A 46 8.61 -0.71 -6.10
CA ASP A 46 9.69 0.26 -6.14
C ASP A 46 9.48 1.32 -5.04
N LYS A 47 10.43 1.40 -4.11
CA LYS A 47 10.42 2.38 -3.01
C LYS A 47 10.39 3.84 -3.47
N GLU A 48 10.79 4.11 -4.71
CA GLU A 48 10.76 5.45 -5.32
C GLU A 48 9.55 5.67 -6.24
N SER A 49 8.64 4.70 -6.33
CA SER A 49 7.42 4.79 -7.13
C SER A 49 6.51 5.93 -6.68
N GLN A 50 5.66 6.38 -7.60
CA GLN A 50 4.69 7.43 -7.32
C GLN A 50 3.71 7.02 -6.23
N SER A 51 3.25 5.76 -6.21
CA SER A 51 2.31 5.28 -5.18
C SER A 51 2.93 5.24 -3.79
N VAL A 52 4.21 4.85 -3.64
CA VAL A 52 4.92 4.94 -2.35
C VAL A 52 5.05 6.40 -1.88
N LYS A 53 5.34 7.33 -2.80
CA LYS A 53 5.45 8.76 -2.48
C LYS A 53 4.10 9.35 -2.05
N ALA A 54 3.05 9.10 -2.83
CA ALA A 54 1.69 9.58 -2.54
C ALA A 54 1.20 9.08 -1.17
N LEU A 55 1.43 7.81 -0.85
CA LEU A 55 1.05 7.23 0.44
C LEU A 55 1.85 7.85 1.60
N LYS A 56 3.14 8.12 1.44
CA LYS A 56 3.94 8.86 2.44
C LYS A 56 3.46 10.30 2.65
N GLU A 57 3.08 11.00 1.57
CA GLU A 57 2.53 12.36 1.64
C GLU A 57 1.21 12.40 2.39
N LYS A 58 0.41 11.32 2.33
CA LYS A 58 -0.80 11.14 3.14
C LYS A 58 -0.51 10.80 4.62
N GLY A 59 0.76 10.63 5.00
CA GLY A 59 1.16 10.26 6.36
C GLY A 59 1.11 8.76 6.64
N VAL A 60 0.99 7.92 5.61
CA VAL A 60 1.08 6.46 5.76
C VAL A 60 2.55 6.07 5.98
N GLU A 61 2.81 5.31 7.03
CA GLU A 61 4.14 4.77 7.29
C GLU A 61 4.37 3.51 6.46
N ILE A 62 5.43 3.52 5.65
CA ILE A 62 5.76 2.41 4.76
C ILE A 62 7.07 1.78 5.24
N ILE A 63 6.98 0.53 5.67
CA ILE A 63 8.04 -0.24 6.33
C ILE A 63 8.46 -1.39 5.42
#